data_AF-A0A4U1JLD3-F1
#
_entry.id   AF-A0A4U1JLD3-F1
#
_cell.length_a   1.000
_cell.length_b   1.000
_cell.length_c   1.000
_cell.angle_alpha   90.00
_cell.angle_beta   90.00
_cell.angle_gamma   90.00
#
_symmetry.space_group_name_H-M   'P 1'
#
loop_
_entity.id
_entity.type
_entity.pdbx_description
1 polymer ?
#
loop_
_entity_poly.entity_id
_entity_poly.type
_entity_poly.pdbx_seq_one_letter_code
_entity_poly.pdbx_strand_id
1 'polypeptide(L)'
;MPRAATVPVPARTFVALTTADVTRARVQNPTNTPVRLIGTTTDAAPAGLDGALWLFARQTFSADILFEHIWPDAGIKRLWAWSEGAAALEVAHG
;
A
#
# COMPACT_ATOMS: atom_id res chain seq x y z
N MET A 1 21.45 1.12 2.51
CA MET A 1 20.09 0.60 2.82
C MET A 1 19.12 1.22 1.83
N PRO A 2 18.13 0.49 1.30
CA PRO A 2 17.14 1.07 0.40
C PRO A 2 16.45 2.25 1.08
N ARG A 3 16.37 3.38 0.37
CA ARG A 3 15.82 4.64 0.90
C ARG A 3 14.31 4.52 0.94
N ALA A 4 13.71 4.56 2.13
CA ALA A 4 12.27 4.68 2.26
C ALA A 4 11.83 6.02 1.67
N ALA A 5 10.83 5.98 0.78
CA ALA A 5 10.18 7.16 0.24
C ALA A 5 8.95 7.48 1.09
N THR A 6 8.78 8.75 1.46
CA THR A 6 7.53 9.21 2.07
C THR A 6 6.51 9.49 0.98
N VAL A 7 5.38 8.79 1.01
CA VAL A 7 4.29 8.93 0.04
C VAL A 7 3.09 9.60 0.73
N PRO A 8 2.67 10.80 0.30
CA PRO A 8 1.47 11.43 0.83
C PRO A 8 0.21 10.68 0.34
N VAL A 9 -0.74 10.47 1.25
CA VAL A 9 -2.05 9.89 0.93
C VAL A 9 -3.12 10.95 1.25
N PRO A 10 -3.59 11.71 0.25
CA PRO A 10 -4.68 12.65 0.43
C PRO A 10 -5.95 11.94 0.86
N ALA A 11 -6.81 12.66 1.57
CA ALA A 11 -8.12 12.14 1.98
C ALA A 11 -8.92 11.67 0.75
N ARG A 12 -9.52 10.48 0.87
CA ARG A 12 -10.45 9.87 -0.09
C ARG A 12 -9.89 9.69 -1.51
N THR A 13 -8.57 9.59 -1.63
CA THR A 13 -7.89 9.43 -2.92
C THR A 13 -7.01 8.19 -2.93
N PHE A 14 -7.06 7.40 -4.01
CA PHE A 14 -6.13 6.29 -4.19
C PHE A 14 -4.76 6.81 -4.64
N VAL A 15 -3.71 6.34 -3.97
CA VAL A 15 -2.32 6.68 -4.27
C VAL A 15 -1.53 5.40 -4.51
N ALA A 16 -0.84 5.31 -5.64
CA ALA A 16 0.05 4.20 -5.92
C ALA A 16 1.29 4.28 -5.01
N LEU A 17 1.55 3.22 -4.25
CA LEU A 17 2.75 3.09 -3.41
C LEU A 17 3.94 2.50 -4.19
N THR A 18 3.67 1.87 -5.32
CA THR A 18 4.67 1.20 -6.15
C THR A 18 4.62 1.77 -7.57
N THR A 19 5.76 2.25 -8.06
CA THR A 19 5.89 2.87 -9.39
C THR A 19 6.28 1.88 -10.49
N ALA A 20 6.57 0.63 -10.12
CA ALA A 20 6.78 -0.50 -11.02
C ALA A 20 6.05 -1.75 -10.50
N ASP A 21 6.04 -2.81 -11.32
CA ASP A 21 5.61 -4.15 -10.93
C ASP A 21 6.53 -4.64 -9.80
N VAL A 22 5.99 -4.73 -8.58
CA VAL A 22 6.69 -5.31 -7.44
C VAL A 22 5.84 -6.41 -6.81
N THR A 23 6.51 -7.43 -6.27
CA THR A 23 5.86 -8.58 -5.62
C THR A 23 5.85 -8.48 -4.10
N ARG A 24 6.56 -7.49 -3.54
CA ARG A 24 6.65 -7.20 -2.12
C ARG A 24 7.01 -5.74 -1.89
N ALA A 25 6.55 -5.18 -0.78
CA ALA A 25 6.91 -3.84 -0.33
C ALA A 25 6.82 -3.76 1.19
N ARG A 26 7.67 -2.95 1.82
CA ARG A 26 7.49 -2.58 3.22
C ARG A 26 6.77 -1.24 3.27
N VAL A 27 5.66 -1.18 3.99
CA VAL A 27 4.86 0.04 4.16
C VAL A 27 4.67 0.30 5.65
N GLN A 28 5.06 1.47 6.14
CA GLN A 28 4.82 1.88 7.52
C GLN A 28 3.84 3.05 7.55
N ASN A 29 2.91 3.02 8.50
CA ASN A 29 2.02 4.14 8.76
C ASN A 29 2.49 4.89 10.02
N PRO A 30 3.33 5.93 9.88
CA PRO A 30 3.75 6.75 11.02
C PRO A 30 2.63 7.65 11.56
N THR A 31 1.53 7.81 10.83
CA THR A 31 0.44 8.73 11.18
C THR A 31 -0.62 8.08 12.08
N ASN A 32 -1.47 8.91 12.69
CA ASN A 32 -2.62 8.44 13.48
C ASN A 32 -3.85 8.11 12.62
N THR A 33 -3.80 8.37 11.31
CA THR A 33 -4.91 8.11 10.38
C THR A 33 -4.79 6.67 9.86
N PRO A 34 -5.81 5.81 10.03
CA PRO A 34 -5.82 4.49 9.40
C PRO A 34 -5.77 4.59 7.88
N VAL A 35 -4.97 3.74 7.25
CA VAL A 35 -4.84 3.64 5.79
C VAL A 35 -5.28 2.25 5.36
N ARG A 36 -5.95 2.16 4.21
CA ARG A 36 -6.30 0.92 3.55
C ARG A 36 -5.30 0.64 2.43
N LEU A 37 -4.76 -0.57 2.41
CA LEU A 37 -3.86 -1.07 1.37
C LEU A 37 -4.60 -2.04 0.48
N ILE A 38 -4.43 -1.93 -0.84
CA ILE A 38 -5.07 -2.83 -1.80
C ILE A 38 -4.14 -3.10 -2.96
N GLY A 39 -4.05 -4.37 -3.34
CA GLY A 39 -3.31 -4.83 -4.51
C GLY A 39 -4.17 -4.77 -5.78
N THR A 40 -3.58 -4.38 -6.92
CA THR A 40 -4.21 -4.53 -8.24
C THR A 40 -3.28 -5.28 -9.21
N THR A 41 -3.89 -6.02 -10.14
CA THR A 41 -3.19 -6.72 -11.24
C THR A 41 -2.90 -5.82 -12.44
N THR A 42 -3.40 -4.58 -12.43
CA THR A 42 -3.20 -3.57 -13.47
C THR A 42 -2.62 -2.28 -12.88
N ASP A 43 -2.16 -1.39 -13.75
CA ASP A 43 -1.69 -0.04 -13.40
C ASP A 43 -2.82 0.94 -13.05
N ALA A 44 -4.08 0.52 -13.11
CA ALA A 44 -5.22 1.36 -12.78
C ALA A 44 -5.50 1.38 -11.28
N ALA A 45 -5.97 2.53 -10.80
CA ALA A 45 -6.46 2.65 -9.43
C ALA A 45 -7.67 1.72 -9.21
N PRO A 46 -7.84 1.18 -7.99
CA PRO A 46 -9.00 0.37 -7.64
C PRO A 46 -10.31 1.17 -7.78
N ALA A 47 -11.39 0.47 -8.16
CA ALA A 47 -12.73 1.06 -8.19
C ALA A 47 -13.41 1.11 -6.80
N GLY A 48 -12.86 0.37 -5.83
CA GLY A 48 -13.43 0.21 -4.50
C GLY A 48 -12.41 -0.30 -3.49
N LEU A 49 -12.87 -0.59 -2.28
CA LEU A 49 -12.03 -1.01 -1.15
C LEU A 49 -12.25 -2.48 -0.78
N ASP A 50 -12.89 -3.24 -1.65
CA ASP A 50 -13.11 -4.67 -1.46
C ASP A 50 -11.77 -5.41 -1.47
N GLY A 51 -11.55 -6.26 -0.46
CA GLY A 51 -10.27 -6.94 -0.27
C GLY A 51 -9.13 -6.05 0.23
N ALA A 52 -9.40 -4.79 0.61
CA ALA A 52 -8.38 -3.92 1.17
C ALA A 52 -8.03 -4.32 2.62
N LEU A 53 -6.74 -4.25 2.94
CA LEU A 53 -6.22 -4.45 4.28
C LEU A 53 -6.13 -3.14 5.05
N TRP A 54 -6.39 -3.19 6.36
CA TRP A 54 -6.14 -2.04 7.22
C TRP A 54 -4.68 -2.00 7.68
N LEU A 55 -4.07 -0.83 7.53
CA LEU A 55 -2.80 -0.46 8.15
C LEU A 55 -3.06 0.67 9.16
N PHE A 56 -3.21 0.29 10.42
CA PHE A 56 -3.49 1.24 11.51
C PHE A 56 -2.25 2.05 11.88
N ALA A 57 -2.46 3.04 12.74
CA ALA A 57 -1.41 3.90 13.25
C ALA A 57 -0.24 3.10 13.82
N ARG A 58 0.98 3.48 13.43
CA ARG A 58 2.25 2.88 13.84
C ARG A 58 2.44 1.41 13.44
N GLN A 59 1.56 0.85 12.62
CA GLN A 59 1.73 -0.50 12.09
C GLN A 59 2.66 -0.51 10.87
N THR A 60 3.22 -1.68 10.63
CA THR A 60 4.07 -1.97 9.47
C THR A 60 3.53 -3.17 8.73
N PHE A 61 3.30 -2.98 7.44
CA PHE A 61 3.14 -4.05 6.47
C PHE A 61 4.55 -4.47 6.02
N SER A 62 4.93 -5.72 6.29
CA SER A 62 6.30 -6.20 6.04
C SER A 62 6.52 -6.58 4.58
N ALA A 63 7.76 -6.39 4.10
CA ALA A 63 8.21 -6.89 2.80
C ALA A 63 8.45 -8.41 2.79
N ASP A 64 8.39 -9.09 3.93
CA ASP A 64 8.67 -10.53 4.03
C ASP A 64 7.52 -11.40 3.49
N ILE A 65 6.35 -10.79 3.27
CA ILE A 65 5.17 -11.49 2.74
C ILE A 65 4.96 -11.06 1.29
N LEU A 66 4.97 -12.04 0.38
CA LEU A 66 4.64 -11.82 -1.02
C LEU A 66 3.18 -11.37 -1.15
N PHE A 67 2.91 -10.47 -2.09
CA PHE A 67 1.55 -9.98 -2.33
C PHE A 67 0.58 -11.12 -2.64
N GLU A 68 1.03 -12.19 -3.31
CA GLU A 68 0.21 -13.37 -3.60
C GLU A 68 -0.26 -14.14 -2.35
N HIS A 69 0.45 -14.04 -1.22
CA HIS A 69 -0.01 -14.67 0.03
C HIS A 69 -1.12 -13.89 0.72
N ILE A 70 -1.25 -12.60 0.39
CA ILE A 70 -2.20 -11.67 0.99
C ILE A 70 -3.43 -11.52 0.09
N TRP A 71 -3.18 -11.36 -1.21
CA TRP A 71 -4.16 -11.30 -2.27
C TRP A 71 -3.89 -12.48 -3.21
N PRO A 72 -4.54 -13.65 -2.99
CA PRO A 72 -4.25 -14.88 -3.73
C PRO A 72 -4.63 -14.84 -5.21
N ASP A 73 -5.23 -13.74 -5.68
CA ASP A 73 -5.48 -13.52 -7.09
C ASP A 73 -4.16 -13.28 -7.84
N ALA A 74 -3.84 -14.21 -8.73
CA ALA A 74 -2.55 -14.37 -9.37
C ALA A 74 -2.09 -13.09 -10.08
N GLY A 75 -1.12 -12.39 -9.47
CA GLY A 75 -0.35 -11.34 -10.13
C GLY A 75 -0.69 -9.91 -9.70
N ILE A 76 -0.82 -9.65 -8.40
CA ILE A 76 -0.75 -8.27 -7.90
C ILE A 76 0.57 -7.64 -8.35
N LYS A 77 0.46 -6.56 -9.10
CA LYS A 77 1.59 -5.78 -9.64
C LYS A 77 1.75 -4.44 -8.95
N ARG A 78 0.64 -3.88 -8.48
CA ARG A 78 0.60 -2.55 -7.86
C ARG A 78 -0.01 -2.61 -6.48
N LEU A 79 0.57 -1.83 -5.58
CA LEU A 79 0.01 -1.59 -4.27
C LEU A 79 -0.50 -0.15 -4.19
N TRP A 80 -1.74 0.01 -3.74
CA TRP A 80 -2.39 1.30 -3.56
C TRP A 80 -2.71 1.55 -2.09
N ALA A 81 -2.69 2.83 -1.72
CA ALA A 81 -3.15 3.31 -0.44
C ALA A 81 -4.37 4.21 -0.60
N TRP A 82 -5.27 4.15 0.37
CA TRP A 82 -6.42 5.03 0.49
C TRP A 82 -6.74 5.29 1.96
N SER A 83 -7.14 6.51 2.32
CA SER A 83 -7.55 6.83 3.69
C SER A 83 -8.70 7.83 3.72
N GLU A 84 -9.55 7.77 4.75
CA GLU A 84 -10.65 8.73 4.95
C GLU A 84 -10.12 10.14 5.25
N GLY A 85 -9.03 10.24 6.01
CA GLY A 85 -8.31 11.47 6.30
C GLY A 85 -6.96 11.53 5.58
N ALA A 86 -6.28 12.67 5.66
CA ALA A 86 -4.92 12.79 5.14
C ALA A 86 -3.95 11.93 5.97
N ALA A 87 -3.03 11.24 5.29
CA ALA A 87 -1.98 10.44 5.88
C ALA A 87 -0.68 10.55 5.09
N ALA A 88 0.39 9.97 5.62
CA ALA A 88 1.66 9.80 4.92
C ALA A 88 2.21 8.42 5.26
N LEU A 89 2.71 7.71 4.25
CA LEU A 89 3.26 6.37 4.41
C LEU A 89 4.76 6.38 4.11
N GLU A 90 5.52 5.59 4.84
CA GLU A 90 6.92 5.30 4.50
C GLU A 90 6.97 4.00 3.73
N VAL A 91 7.43 4.04 2.48
CA VAL A 91 7.44 2.91 1.56
C VAL A 91 8.87 2.56 1.17
N ALA A 92 9.25 1.31 1.31
CA ALA A 92 10.51 0.78 0.80
C ALA A 92 10.27 -0.44 -0.09
N HIS A 93 10.90 -0.43 -1.26
CA HIS A 93 10.95 -1.56 -2.19
C HIS A 93 12.31 -2.26 -2.05
N GLY A 94 12.35 -3.57 -2.22
CA GLY A 94 13.58 -4.37 -2.17
C GLY A 94 13.49 -5.58 -3.08
#